data_AF-A0A3L7QEL6-F1
#
_entry.id   AF-A0A3L7QEL6-F1
#
_cell.length_a   1.000
_cell.length_b   1.000
_cell.length_c   1.000
_cell.angle_alpha   90.00
_cell.angle_beta   90.00
_cell.angle_gamma   90.00
#
_symmetry.space_group_name_H-M   'P 1'
#
loop_
_entity.id
_entity.type
_entity.pdbx_description
1 polymer ?
#
loop_
_entity_poly.entity_id
_entity_poly.type
_entity_poly.pdbx_seq_one_letter_code
_entity_poly.pdbx_strand_id
1 'polypeptide(L)'
;MMSNVSWMKMLFLGVPVFLGGSLGLYLATDFDGPTSLPSSCCNQSEFKGGSKSFPLEHYDVKDTQERPSLAVDGKGRIYLAWASQTGDSDKKLLLARSDNQGESFNAAKEVIKSGIFKAVSQMKGKTISRDVRMTPHVIAGKDEIFLAWTEALPDLTGVRMVVSSSKDGGESFGTPAPVHYGENARAAFTSISLGQDGTMVSSWLDNRDKKQKTFASVKGPAKTEFSMEESA
;
A
#
# COMPACT_ATOMS: atom_id res chain seq x y z
N MET A 1 -8.57 47.67 -60.60
CA MET A 1 -8.27 47.70 -59.15
C MET A 1 -8.99 46.53 -58.50
N MET A 2 -8.27 45.46 -58.15
CA MET A 2 -8.81 44.30 -57.43
C MET A 2 -8.13 44.27 -56.05
N SER A 3 -8.93 44.39 -54.98
CA SER A 3 -8.47 44.32 -53.60
C SER A 3 -8.45 42.86 -53.13
N ASN A 4 -7.28 42.35 -52.78
CA ASN A 4 -7.13 41.08 -52.08
C ASN A 4 -7.63 41.22 -50.64
N VAL A 5 -8.69 40.49 -50.27
CA VAL A 5 -9.11 40.34 -48.88
C VAL A 5 -8.67 38.96 -48.42
N SER A 6 -7.68 38.92 -47.53
CA SER A 6 -7.20 37.70 -46.88
C SER A 6 -8.13 37.33 -45.72
N TRP A 7 -8.61 36.09 -45.67
CA TRP A 7 -9.42 35.58 -44.56
C TRP A 7 -8.51 34.81 -43.59
N MET A 8 -8.37 35.34 -42.38
CA MET A 8 -7.68 34.65 -41.27
C MET A 8 -8.64 33.60 -40.68
N LYS A 9 -8.32 32.31 -40.84
CA LYS A 9 -8.99 31.24 -40.09
C LYS A 9 -8.49 31.26 -38.65
N MET A 10 -9.30 31.76 -37.72
CA MET A 10 -9.04 31.67 -36.29
C MET A 10 -9.59 30.33 -35.78
N LEU A 11 -8.69 29.38 -35.50
CA LEU A 11 -9.03 28.15 -34.79
C LEU A 11 -9.08 28.46 -33.29
N PHE A 12 -10.29 28.43 -32.71
CA PHE A 12 -10.45 28.36 -31.26
C PHE A 12 -10.13 26.94 -30.79
N LEU A 13 -8.93 26.74 -30.24
CA LEU A 13 -8.64 25.59 -29.39
C LEU A 13 -9.19 25.90 -27.99
N GLY A 14 -10.47 25.62 -27.77
CA GLY A 14 -11.03 25.51 -26.43
C GLY A 14 -10.52 24.21 -25.81
N VAL A 15 -9.69 24.30 -24.78
CA VAL A 15 -9.39 23.14 -23.92
C VAL A 15 -10.59 22.95 -23.00
N PRO A 16 -11.35 21.86 -23.08
CA PRO A 16 -12.29 21.53 -22.02
C PRO A 16 -11.47 21.19 -20.77
N VAL A 17 -11.54 22.06 -19.76
CA VAL A 17 -11.00 21.80 -18.44
C VAL A 17 -11.92 20.76 -17.79
N PHE A 18 -11.50 19.50 -17.81
CA PHE A 18 -12.07 18.47 -16.93
C PHE A 18 -11.58 18.75 -15.52
N LEU A 19 -12.37 19.47 -14.72
CA LEU A 19 -12.24 19.50 -13.27
C LEU A 19 -12.70 18.14 -12.73
N GLY A 20 -11.76 17.24 -12.44
CA GLY A 20 -12.08 15.97 -11.82
C GLY A 20 -10.87 15.09 -11.58
N GLY A 21 -10.49 14.97 -10.30
CA GLY A 21 -9.51 14.00 -9.83
C GLY A 21 -8.23 14.64 -9.32
N SER A 22 -8.17 14.91 -8.02
CA SER A 22 -6.92 15.17 -7.31
C SER A 22 -6.05 13.90 -7.33
N LEU A 23 -5.30 13.69 -8.40
CA LEU A 23 -4.13 12.82 -8.40
C LEU A 23 -2.96 13.65 -7.87
N GLY A 24 -2.91 13.79 -6.55
CA GLY A 24 -1.73 14.30 -5.87
C GLY A 24 -0.69 13.19 -5.79
N LEU A 25 0.32 13.22 -6.66
CA LEU A 25 1.59 12.58 -6.37
C LEU A 25 2.27 13.45 -5.30
N TYR A 26 2.25 13.01 -4.04
CA TYR A 26 3.04 13.65 -3.00
C TYR A 26 4.50 13.20 -3.14
N LEU A 27 5.27 13.93 -3.96
CA LEU A 27 6.72 13.86 -3.88
C LEU A 27 7.16 14.72 -2.69
N ALA A 28 7.79 14.13 -1.69
CA ALA A 28 8.66 14.90 -0.82
C ALA A 28 9.91 15.23 -1.63
N THR A 29 9.99 16.45 -2.15
CA THR A 29 11.24 16.97 -2.71
C THR A 29 11.65 18.22 -1.94
N ASP A 30 12.85 18.21 -1.36
CA ASP A 30 13.62 19.45 -1.32
C ASP A 30 13.89 19.84 -2.77
N PHE A 31 13.21 20.87 -3.25
CA PHE A 31 13.28 21.35 -4.63
C PHE A 31 14.04 22.68 -4.67
N ASP A 32 15.31 22.66 -5.08
CA ASP A 32 16.14 23.85 -5.33
C ASP A 32 15.93 24.44 -6.74
N GLY A 33 14.68 24.50 -7.21
CA GLY A 33 14.31 25.15 -8.47
C GLY A 33 13.68 26.54 -8.26
N PRO A 34 13.53 27.36 -9.33
CA PRO A 34 13.10 28.75 -9.20
C PRO A 34 11.75 28.86 -8.48
N THR A 35 11.74 29.70 -7.44
CA THR A 35 10.75 29.75 -6.34
C THR A 35 9.43 30.43 -6.69
N SER A 36 9.15 30.75 -7.95
CA SER A 36 7.90 31.40 -8.34
C SER A 36 7.02 30.49 -9.20
N LEU A 37 6.10 29.81 -8.54
CA LEU A 37 4.91 29.26 -9.19
C LEU A 37 3.95 30.40 -9.56
N PRO A 38 3.27 30.36 -10.73
CA PRO A 38 2.27 31.36 -11.10
C PRO A 38 1.14 31.42 -10.05
N SER A 39 0.77 32.63 -9.64
CA SER A 39 -0.13 32.94 -8.52
C SER A 39 -1.54 32.34 -8.63
N SER A 40 -1.94 31.84 -9.80
CA SER A 40 -3.23 31.20 -10.05
C SER A 40 -3.23 29.68 -9.92
N CYS A 41 -2.06 29.03 -9.80
CA CYS A 41 -1.99 27.56 -9.85
C CYS A 41 -2.51 26.91 -8.57
N CYS A 42 -2.21 27.50 -7.43
CA CYS A 42 -2.25 26.75 -6.20
C CYS A 42 -2.59 27.70 -5.06
N ASN A 43 -3.82 27.59 -4.54
CA ASN A 43 -4.13 28.08 -3.19
C ASN A 43 -3.10 27.44 -2.27
N GLN A 44 -2.10 28.21 -1.84
CA GLN A 44 -1.17 27.79 -0.80
C GLN A 44 -1.97 27.76 0.50
N SER A 45 -2.70 26.67 0.74
CA SER A 45 -2.96 26.27 2.12
C SER A 45 -1.59 26.13 2.77
N GLU A 46 -1.31 26.91 3.81
CA GLU A 46 -0.10 26.75 4.61
C GLU A 46 0.12 25.26 4.89
N PHE A 47 1.28 24.73 4.50
CA PHE A 47 1.68 23.38 4.88
C PHE A 47 1.82 23.35 6.40
N LYS A 48 0.77 22.92 7.11
CA LYS A 48 0.80 22.64 8.56
C LYS A 48 1.46 21.29 8.88
N GLY A 49 2.34 20.82 8.00
CA GLY A 49 2.96 19.50 8.12
C GLY A 49 4.08 19.51 9.15
N GLY A 50 3.95 18.67 10.18
CA GLY A 50 5.04 18.33 11.10
C GLY A 50 5.45 16.87 10.93
N SER A 51 6.71 16.54 11.27
CA SER A 51 7.13 15.14 11.36
C SER A 51 6.44 14.47 12.56
N LYS A 52 5.94 13.24 12.36
CA LYS A 52 5.38 12.41 13.42
C LYS A 52 6.18 11.12 13.51
N SER A 53 6.59 10.77 14.72
CA SER A 53 7.25 9.50 15.04
C SER A 53 6.36 8.68 15.96
N PHE A 54 6.24 7.39 15.68
CA PHE A 54 5.63 6.43 16.59
C PHE A 54 6.75 5.76 17.37
N PRO A 55 6.69 5.74 18.72
CA PRO A 55 7.74 5.13 19.53
C PRO A 55 7.86 3.64 19.18
N LEU A 56 9.11 3.18 19.12
CA LEU A 56 9.46 1.79 18.85
C LEU A 56 9.90 1.13 20.16
N GLU A 57 9.51 -0.12 20.36
CA GLU A 57 9.91 -0.95 21.49
C GLU A 57 11.29 -1.58 21.25
N HIS A 58 11.87 -2.20 22.30
CA HIS A 58 13.19 -2.86 22.19
C HIS A 58 13.23 -3.96 21.12
N TYR A 59 12.09 -4.59 20.81
CA TYR A 59 12.02 -5.61 19.77
C TYR A 59 11.96 -5.01 18.37
N ASP A 60 11.33 -3.84 18.21
CA ASP A 60 11.19 -3.16 16.92
C ASP A 60 12.54 -2.71 16.34
N VAL A 61 13.48 -2.30 17.19
CA VAL A 61 14.81 -1.86 16.71
C VAL A 61 15.61 -2.98 16.05
N LYS A 62 15.22 -4.25 16.24
CA LYS A 62 15.80 -5.39 15.52
C LYS A 62 15.19 -5.58 14.14
N ASP A 63 14.02 -5.01 13.91
CA ASP A 63 13.26 -5.15 12.68
C ASP A 63 13.66 -4.08 11.65
N THR A 64 14.66 -4.42 10.84
CA THR A 64 15.31 -3.46 9.93
C THR A 64 14.77 -3.50 8.50
N GLN A 65 13.76 -4.33 8.23
CA GLN A 65 13.35 -4.62 6.85
C GLN A 65 11.85 -4.49 6.57
N GLU A 66 11.02 -4.15 7.55
CA GLU A 66 9.61 -3.90 7.31
C GLU A 66 9.38 -2.52 6.71
N ARG A 67 8.43 -2.44 5.78
CA ARG A 67 8.07 -1.19 5.09
C ARG A 67 6.71 -0.71 5.59
N PRO A 68 6.60 0.52 6.14
CA PRO A 68 5.30 1.09 6.43
C PRO A 68 4.52 1.37 5.13
N SER A 69 3.20 1.33 5.23
CA SER A 69 2.27 1.65 4.15
C SER A 69 1.39 2.84 4.51
N LEU A 70 1.09 3.68 3.52
CA LEU A 70 0.26 4.86 3.67
C LEU A 70 -0.84 4.87 2.61
N ALA A 71 -2.05 5.29 2.98
CA ALA A 71 -3.13 5.58 2.05
C ALA A 71 -3.93 6.80 2.51
N VAL A 72 -4.57 7.49 1.57
CA VAL A 72 -5.50 8.58 1.84
C VAL A 72 -6.83 8.25 1.17
N ASP A 73 -7.92 8.34 1.92
CA ASP A 73 -9.25 8.08 1.35
C ASP A 73 -9.89 9.33 0.73
N GLY A 74 -11.06 9.14 0.09
CA GLY A 74 -11.79 10.24 -0.55
C GLY A 74 -12.30 11.32 0.42
N LYS A 75 -12.23 11.10 1.74
CA LYS A 75 -12.57 12.09 2.78
C LYS A 75 -11.33 12.84 3.29
N GLY A 76 -10.14 12.52 2.78
CA GLY A 76 -8.88 13.09 3.23
C GLY A 76 -8.34 12.47 4.53
N ARG A 77 -8.91 11.34 4.98
CA ARG A 77 -8.37 10.61 6.14
C ARG A 77 -7.10 9.89 5.72
N ILE A 78 -6.06 10.01 6.53
CA ILE A 78 -4.75 9.39 6.28
C ILE A 78 -4.64 8.13 7.11
N TYR A 79 -4.25 7.02 6.50
CA TYR A 79 -4.04 5.74 7.13
C TYR A 79 -2.58 5.33 7.03
N LEU A 80 -1.94 5.09 8.17
CA LEU A 80 -0.57 4.60 8.27
C LEU A 80 -0.59 3.20 8.89
N ALA A 81 -0.05 2.21 8.18
CA ALA A 81 0.07 0.85 8.66
C ALA A 81 1.54 0.43 8.71
N TRP A 82 1.95 -0.29 9.75
CA TRP A 82 3.30 -0.83 9.87
C TRP A 82 3.28 -2.14 10.63
N ALA A 83 4.25 -3.01 10.32
CA ALA A 83 4.53 -4.17 11.16
C ALA A 83 5.51 -3.77 12.26
N SER A 84 5.33 -4.36 13.43
CA SER A 84 6.14 -4.15 14.62
C SER A 84 6.44 -5.51 15.24
N GLN A 85 7.71 -5.75 15.57
CA GLN A 85 8.04 -6.94 16.34
C GLN A 85 7.83 -6.61 17.81
N THR A 86 6.90 -7.32 18.45
CA THR A 86 6.54 -7.04 19.84
C THR A 86 7.03 -8.09 20.83
N GLY A 87 7.71 -9.13 20.34
CA GLY A 87 8.38 -10.14 21.14
C GLY A 87 9.31 -11.03 20.30
N ASP A 88 9.92 -12.03 20.92
CA ASP A 88 10.82 -12.95 20.22
C ASP A 88 10.10 -13.88 19.22
N SER A 89 8.80 -14.09 19.40
CA SER A 89 8.00 -15.04 18.62
C SER A 89 6.83 -14.42 17.87
N ASP A 90 6.56 -13.11 18.05
CA ASP A 90 5.39 -12.48 17.47
C ASP A 90 5.67 -11.09 16.86
N LYS A 91 4.91 -10.83 15.79
CA LYS A 91 4.78 -9.52 15.14
C LYS A 91 3.33 -9.07 15.19
N LYS A 92 3.14 -7.76 15.25
CA LYS A 92 1.85 -7.10 15.17
C LYS A 92 1.78 -6.25 13.93
N LEU A 93 0.61 -6.22 13.32
CA LEU A 93 0.23 -5.21 12.35
C LEU A 93 -0.49 -4.08 13.07
N LEU A 94 0.08 -2.88 12.99
CA LEU A 94 -0.46 -1.69 13.61
C LEU A 94 -1.06 -0.76 12.54
N LEU A 95 -2.13 -0.06 12.91
CA LEU A 95 -2.78 0.97 12.10
C LEU A 95 -2.99 2.24 12.92
N ALA A 96 -2.60 3.38 12.37
CA ALA A 96 -2.97 4.70 12.86
C ALA A 96 -3.71 5.48 11.77
N ARG A 97 -4.64 6.34 12.20
CA ARG A 97 -5.45 7.19 11.34
C ARG A 97 -5.34 8.65 11.76
N SER A 98 -5.30 9.54 10.78
CA SER A 98 -5.50 10.98 10.96
C SER A 98 -6.80 11.40 10.27
N ASP A 99 -7.63 12.13 11.01
CA ASP A 99 -8.87 12.75 10.51
C ASP A 99 -8.70 14.26 10.25
N ASN A 100 -7.49 14.80 10.46
CA ASN A 100 -7.17 16.22 10.40
C ASN A 100 -5.92 16.48 9.55
N GLN A 101 -5.87 15.87 8.36
CA GLN A 101 -4.82 16.13 7.35
C GLN A 101 -3.39 15.93 7.85
N GLY A 102 -3.19 15.03 8.82
CA GLY A 102 -1.87 14.71 9.38
C GLY A 102 -1.45 15.57 10.56
N GLU A 103 -2.27 16.53 11.01
CA GLU A 103 -1.96 17.34 12.21
C GLU A 103 -1.78 16.45 13.46
N SER A 104 -2.62 15.41 13.59
CA SER A 104 -2.45 14.34 14.58
C SER A 104 -2.92 12.98 14.07
N PHE A 105 -2.42 11.92 14.70
CA PHE A 105 -2.89 10.56 14.50
C PHE A 105 -3.47 10.04 15.82
N ASN A 106 -4.45 9.15 15.73
CA ASN A 106 -4.90 8.40 16.90
C ASN A 106 -3.79 7.47 17.43
N ALA A 107 -4.02 6.89 18.61
CA ALA A 107 -3.15 5.84 19.11
C ALA A 107 -3.15 4.66 18.13
N ALA A 108 -1.97 4.09 17.88
CA ALA A 108 -1.80 2.95 17.01
C ALA A 108 -2.62 1.76 17.53
N LYS A 109 -3.45 1.20 16.65
CA LYS A 109 -4.31 0.06 16.96
C LYS A 109 -3.72 -1.22 16.40
N GLU A 110 -3.72 -2.27 17.21
CA GLU A 110 -3.40 -3.63 16.77
C GLU A 110 -4.52 -4.16 15.88
N VAL A 111 -4.17 -4.49 14.64
CA VAL A 111 -5.09 -5.11 13.67
C VAL A 111 -5.01 -6.63 13.75
N ILE A 112 -3.78 -7.17 13.81
CA ILE A 112 -3.54 -8.61 13.95
C ILE A 112 -2.23 -8.86 14.69
N LYS A 113 -2.18 -9.98 15.41
CA LYS A 113 -0.97 -10.59 15.95
C LYS A 113 -0.69 -11.89 15.20
N SER A 114 0.53 -12.04 14.69
CA SER A 114 0.98 -13.24 13.97
C SER A 114 2.29 -13.76 14.56
N GLY A 115 2.55 -15.05 14.42
CA GLY A 115 3.84 -15.64 14.75
C GLY A 115 4.92 -15.23 13.74
N ILE A 116 6.18 -15.50 14.10
CA ILE A 116 7.33 -15.26 13.20
C ILE A 116 7.73 -16.57 12.52
N PHE A 117 7.47 -16.66 11.21
CA PHE A 117 7.98 -17.77 10.40
C PHE A 117 9.45 -17.54 10.02
N LYS A 118 10.29 -18.57 10.20
CA LYS A 118 11.72 -18.52 9.86
C LYS A 118 12.02 -19.36 8.62
N ALA A 119 12.44 -18.68 7.56
CA ALA A 119 12.92 -19.25 6.32
C ALA A 119 14.28 -19.92 6.50
N VAL A 120 14.35 -21.24 6.40
CA VAL A 120 15.61 -21.98 6.41
C VAL A 120 16.06 -22.28 4.98
N SER A 121 17.32 -21.97 4.67
CA SER A 121 17.98 -22.27 3.39
C SER A 121 19.38 -22.81 3.63
N GLN A 122 19.83 -23.72 2.78
CA GLN A 122 21.20 -24.25 2.77
C GLN A 122 22.00 -23.54 1.68
N MET A 123 23.05 -22.82 2.06
CA MET A 123 23.93 -22.11 1.12
C MET A 123 25.38 -22.47 1.41
N LYS A 124 26.06 -23.09 0.43
CA LYS A 124 27.47 -23.51 0.52
C LYS A 124 27.78 -24.31 1.81
N GLY A 125 26.89 -25.25 2.17
CA GLY A 125 27.03 -26.07 3.38
C GLY A 125 26.72 -25.37 4.70
N LYS A 126 26.21 -24.13 4.68
CA LYS A 126 25.75 -23.41 5.87
C LYS A 126 24.23 -23.29 5.87
N THR A 127 23.64 -23.58 7.03
CA THR A 127 22.24 -23.27 7.31
C THR A 127 22.10 -21.76 7.55
N ILE A 128 21.27 -21.10 6.75
CA ILE A 128 20.88 -19.71 6.97
C ILE A 128 19.39 -19.69 7.30
N SER A 129 19.06 -19.07 8.43
CA SER A 129 17.68 -18.81 8.84
C SER A 129 17.38 -17.32 8.73
N ARG A 130 16.22 -16.95 8.19
CA ARG A 130 15.76 -15.55 8.10
C ARG A 130 14.30 -15.44 8.47
N ASP A 131 13.97 -14.42 9.25
CA ASP A 131 12.59 -14.12 9.59
C ASP A 131 11.88 -13.63 8.32
N VAL A 132 10.69 -14.18 8.06
CA VAL A 132 9.86 -13.71 6.95
C VAL A 132 9.09 -12.47 7.39
N ARG A 133 9.07 -11.49 6.49
CA ARG A 133 8.48 -10.17 6.70
C ARG A 133 6.96 -10.21 6.74
N MET A 134 6.38 -9.40 7.62
CA MET A 134 4.97 -9.01 7.58
C MET A 134 4.88 -7.70 6.80
N THR A 135 4.64 -7.79 5.49
CA THR A 135 4.62 -6.61 4.61
C THR A 135 3.22 -5.99 4.51
N PRO A 136 2.91 -4.87 5.20
CA PRO A 136 1.59 -4.26 5.13
C PRO A 136 1.40 -3.46 3.85
N HIS A 137 0.15 -3.45 3.36
CA HIS A 137 -0.34 -2.60 2.28
C HIS A 137 -1.72 -2.10 2.67
N VAL A 138 -1.86 -0.80 2.90
CA VAL A 138 -3.15 -0.16 3.10
C VAL A 138 -3.61 0.47 1.78
N ILE A 139 -4.85 0.21 1.40
CA ILE A 139 -5.49 0.75 0.19
C ILE A 139 -6.81 1.39 0.60
N ALA A 140 -7.04 2.63 0.16
CA ALA A 140 -8.33 3.27 0.32
C ALA A 140 -9.23 2.96 -0.89
N GLY A 141 -10.40 2.39 -0.62
CA GLY A 141 -11.50 2.30 -1.58
C GLY A 141 -12.44 3.50 -1.46
N LYS A 142 -13.61 3.41 -2.09
CA LYS A 142 -14.61 4.49 -2.08
C LYS A 142 -15.22 4.70 -0.69
N ASP A 143 -15.67 3.63 -0.05
CA ASP A 143 -16.39 3.64 1.22
C ASP A 143 -15.78 2.69 2.27
N GLU A 144 -14.63 2.09 1.96
CA GLU A 144 -13.94 1.14 2.82
C GLU A 144 -12.43 1.23 2.63
N ILE A 145 -11.67 0.70 3.58
CA ILE A 145 -10.24 0.49 3.42
C ILE A 145 -9.95 -1.01 3.35
N PHE A 146 -8.90 -1.36 2.64
CA PHE A 146 -8.35 -2.71 2.61
C PHE A 146 -6.97 -2.68 3.23
N LEU A 147 -6.67 -3.69 4.03
CA LEU A 147 -5.35 -3.94 4.56
C LEU A 147 -4.93 -5.33 4.08
N ALA A 148 -3.83 -5.40 3.34
CA ALA A 148 -3.21 -6.65 2.95
C ALA A 148 -1.87 -6.81 3.65
N TRP A 149 -1.53 -8.03 4.04
CA TRP A 149 -0.27 -8.32 4.70
C TRP A 149 0.18 -9.76 4.47
N THR A 150 1.45 -10.02 4.70
CA THR A 150 1.98 -11.37 4.81
C THR A 150 1.97 -11.78 6.28
N GLU A 151 1.54 -13.00 6.58
CA GLU A 151 1.53 -13.55 7.94
C GLU A 151 2.02 -15.01 7.96
N ALA A 152 2.52 -15.44 9.11
CA ALA A 152 2.82 -16.86 9.33
C ALA A 152 1.51 -17.66 9.40
N LEU A 153 1.56 -18.89 8.90
CA LEU A 153 0.50 -19.87 9.17
C LEU A 153 0.47 -20.19 10.67
N PRO A 154 -0.70 -20.52 11.25
CA PRO A 154 -0.82 -20.81 12.69
C PRO A 154 0.11 -21.90 13.21
N ASP A 155 0.49 -22.86 12.37
CA ASP A 155 1.39 -23.98 12.69
C ASP A 155 2.88 -23.66 12.40
N LEU A 156 3.18 -22.44 11.95
CA LEU A 156 4.50 -21.97 11.56
C LEU A 156 5.18 -22.81 10.47
N THR A 157 4.42 -23.50 9.62
CA THR A 157 4.98 -24.29 8.50
C THR A 157 5.23 -23.46 7.25
N GLY A 158 4.65 -22.27 7.18
CA GLY A 158 4.76 -21.38 6.02
C GLY A 158 4.24 -19.98 6.30
N VAL A 159 4.05 -19.23 5.21
CA VAL A 159 3.43 -17.89 5.23
C VAL A 159 2.36 -17.80 4.16
N ARG A 160 1.45 -16.86 4.34
CA ARG A 160 0.46 -16.49 3.31
C ARG A 160 0.34 -14.98 3.23
N MET A 161 -0.10 -14.51 2.07
CA MET A 161 -0.57 -13.14 1.92
C MET A 161 -2.08 -13.15 2.03
N VAL A 162 -2.62 -12.25 2.83
CA VAL A 162 -4.05 -12.10 3.07
C VAL A 162 -4.48 -10.65 2.88
N VAL A 163 -5.77 -10.43 2.68
CA VAL A 163 -6.40 -9.12 2.71
C VAL A 163 -7.61 -9.15 3.62
N SER A 164 -7.83 -8.06 4.34
CA SER A 164 -9.08 -7.80 5.07
C SER A 164 -9.59 -6.39 4.78
N SER A 165 -10.90 -6.20 4.87
CA SER A 165 -11.59 -4.94 4.63
C SER A 165 -12.16 -4.37 5.92
N SER A 166 -12.21 -3.04 6.00
CA SER A 166 -12.86 -2.28 7.06
C SER A 166 -13.77 -1.20 6.49
N LYS A 167 -15.03 -1.17 6.95
CA LYS A 167 -16.05 -0.19 6.55
C LYS A 167 -16.25 0.93 7.57
N ASP A 168 -15.64 0.80 8.74
CA ASP A 168 -15.70 1.77 9.85
C ASP A 168 -14.41 2.60 9.97
N GLY A 169 -13.60 2.61 8.91
CA GLY A 169 -12.39 3.42 8.85
C GLY A 169 -11.25 2.89 9.73
N GLY A 170 -11.09 1.57 9.78
CA GLY A 170 -10.01 0.88 10.48
C GLY A 170 -10.33 0.52 11.94
N GLU A 171 -11.58 0.67 12.38
CA GLU A 171 -11.96 0.30 13.74
C GLU A 171 -12.18 -1.21 13.90
N SER A 172 -12.69 -1.86 12.87
CA SER A 172 -12.77 -3.31 12.82
C SER A 172 -12.50 -3.82 11.42
N PHE A 173 -11.95 -5.02 11.34
CA PHE A 173 -11.61 -5.71 10.10
C PHE A 173 -12.37 -7.03 10.03
N GLY A 174 -12.79 -7.40 8.82
CA GLY A 174 -13.37 -8.71 8.57
C GLY A 174 -12.35 -9.86 8.70
N THR A 175 -12.82 -11.08 8.51
CA THR A 175 -11.94 -12.25 8.42
C THR A 175 -10.95 -12.09 7.26
N PRO A 176 -9.63 -12.25 7.48
CA PRO A 176 -8.65 -12.14 6.41
C PRO A 176 -8.85 -13.24 5.35
N ALA A 177 -8.97 -12.83 4.09
CA ALA A 177 -9.10 -13.71 2.94
C ALA A 177 -7.72 -13.93 2.28
N PRO A 178 -7.39 -15.17 1.87
CA PRO A 178 -6.15 -15.44 1.16
C PRO A 178 -6.10 -14.74 -0.21
N VAL A 179 -4.91 -14.32 -0.59
CA VAL A 179 -4.62 -13.71 -1.91
C VAL A 179 -4.12 -14.76 -2.91
N HIS A 180 -3.65 -15.91 -2.44
CA HIS A 180 -3.12 -17.01 -3.23
C HIS A 180 -3.48 -18.35 -2.57
N TYR A 181 -3.41 -19.44 -3.33
CA TYR A 181 -3.88 -20.77 -2.88
C TYR A 181 -2.88 -21.90 -3.12
N GLY A 182 -1.81 -21.65 -3.88
CA GLY A 182 -0.83 -22.68 -4.20
C GLY A 182 -0.05 -23.16 -2.98
N GLU A 183 0.23 -24.46 -2.96
CA GLU A 183 1.04 -25.07 -1.91
C GLU A 183 2.46 -24.52 -1.90
N ASN A 184 3.04 -24.42 -0.70
CA ASN A 184 4.40 -23.90 -0.47
C ASN A 184 4.63 -22.47 -0.99
N ALA A 185 3.56 -21.73 -1.26
CA ALA A 185 3.62 -20.32 -1.61
C ALA A 185 4.30 -19.50 -0.51
N ARG A 186 5.25 -18.65 -0.90
CA ARG A 186 5.97 -17.74 -0.01
C ARG A 186 6.02 -16.36 -0.63
N ALA A 187 4.86 -15.70 -0.64
CA ALA A 187 4.70 -14.36 -1.19
C ALA A 187 5.62 -13.35 -0.48
N ALA A 188 6.65 -12.92 -1.20
CA ALA A 188 7.59 -11.89 -0.79
C ALA A 188 7.65 -10.78 -1.86
N PHE A 189 8.15 -9.60 -1.50
CA PHE A 189 8.18 -8.44 -2.42
C PHE A 189 6.78 -8.19 -3.02
N THR A 190 5.80 -8.12 -2.14
CA THR A 190 4.39 -8.07 -2.47
C THR A 190 3.98 -6.68 -2.92
N SER A 191 2.96 -6.61 -3.77
CA SER A 191 2.28 -5.39 -4.18
C SER A 191 0.82 -5.69 -4.42
N ILE A 192 -0.07 -4.75 -4.12
CA ILE A 192 -1.51 -4.89 -4.34
C ILE A 192 -2.09 -3.54 -4.77
N SER A 193 -3.11 -3.56 -5.61
CA SER A 193 -3.78 -2.37 -6.13
C SER A 193 -5.27 -2.62 -6.34
N LEU A 194 -6.06 -1.55 -6.22
CA LEU A 194 -7.50 -1.54 -6.41
C LEU A 194 -7.86 -0.61 -7.58
N GLY A 195 -8.52 -1.15 -8.58
CA GLY A 195 -9.12 -0.41 -9.68
C GLY A 195 -10.41 0.30 -9.27
N GLN A 196 -10.77 1.36 -10.00
CA GLN A 196 -12.00 2.13 -9.75
C GLN A 196 -13.27 1.30 -9.95
N ASP A 197 -13.20 0.25 -10.75
CA ASP A 197 -14.26 -0.72 -11.00
C ASP A 197 -14.43 -1.72 -9.84
N GLY A 198 -13.52 -1.71 -8.86
CA GLY A 198 -13.48 -2.64 -7.73
C GLY A 198 -12.62 -3.89 -8.00
N THR A 199 -11.94 -3.98 -9.14
CA THR A 199 -10.98 -5.06 -9.42
C THR A 199 -9.74 -4.90 -8.55
N MET A 200 -9.36 -5.92 -7.80
CA MET A 200 -8.14 -5.94 -7.01
C MET A 200 -7.12 -6.88 -7.64
N VAL A 201 -5.87 -6.43 -7.79
CA VAL A 201 -4.77 -7.22 -8.33
C VAL A 201 -3.66 -7.24 -7.31
N SER A 202 -3.16 -8.42 -6.99
CA SER A 202 -1.96 -8.61 -6.18
C SER A 202 -0.86 -9.26 -7.00
N SER A 203 0.38 -8.91 -6.71
CA SER A 203 1.57 -9.55 -7.29
C SER A 203 2.65 -9.76 -6.24
N TRP A 204 3.49 -10.77 -6.45
CA TRP A 204 4.59 -11.10 -5.54
C TRP A 204 5.69 -11.89 -6.25
N LEU A 205 6.87 -11.89 -5.64
CA LEU A 205 7.94 -12.83 -5.96
C LEU A 205 7.82 -14.07 -5.07
N ASP A 206 8.00 -15.23 -5.68
CA ASP A 206 8.01 -16.52 -5.01
C ASP A 206 9.08 -17.42 -5.62
N ASN A 207 9.59 -18.37 -4.85
CA ASN A 207 10.53 -19.39 -5.28
C ASN A 207 10.10 -20.83 -4.98
N ARG A 208 8.79 -21.10 -4.79
CA ARG A 208 8.20 -22.42 -4.52
C ARG A 208 8.66 -23.51 -5.50
N ASP A 209 8.92 -23.14 -6.75
CA ASP A 209 9.39 -24.06 -7.80
C ASP A 209 10.92 -24.14 -7.90
N LYS A 210 11.65 -23.75 -6.84
CA LYS A 210 13.12 -23.61 -6.82
C LYS A 210 13.70 -22.60 -7.83
N LYS A 211 12.84 -21.79 -8.45
CA LYS A 211 13.18 -20.67 -9.31
C LYS A 211 12.37 -19.47 -8.87
N GLN A 212 13.01 -18.30 -8.78
CA GLN A 212 12.28 -17.07 -8.51
C GLN A 212 11.42 -16.72 -9.72
N LYS A 213 10.12 -16.52 -9.48
CA LYS A 213 9.15 -16.09 -10.49
C LYS A 213 8.27 -15.00 -9.89
N THR A 214 7.65 -14.23 -10.78
CA THR A 214 6.57 -13.32 -10.43
C THR A 214 5.25 -14.04 -10.57
N PHE A 215 4.38 -13.88 -9.58
CA PHE A 215 3.02 -14.38 -9.59
C PHE A 215 2.05 -13.21 -9.42
N ALA A 216 0.84 -13.37 -9.94
CA ALA A 216 -0.25 -12.44 -9.70
C ALA A 216 -1.58 -13.17 -9.49
N SER A 217 -2.49 -12.55 -8.77
CA SER A 217 -3.88 -13.01 -8.62
C SER A 217 -4.83 -11.83 -8.72
N VAL A 218 -6.04 -12.10 -9.20
CA VAL A 218 -7.06 -11.08 -9.44
C VAL A 218 -8.33 -11.42 -8.67
N LYS A 219 -8.87 -10.45 -7.94
CA LYS A 219 -10.22 -10.49 -7.37
C LYS A 219 -11.07 -9.49 -8.14
N GLY A 220 -11.97 -10.00 -8.99
CA GLY A 220 -12.94 -9.16 -9.69
C GLY A 220 -13.94 -8.49 -8.74
N PRO A 221 -14.63 -7.42 -9.16
CA PRO A 221 -15.47 -6.60 -8.28
C PRO A 221 -16.69 -7.34 -7.71
N ALA A 222 -17.22 -8.31 -8.45
CA ALA A 222 -18.32 -9.16 -8.01
C ALA A 222 -17.86 -10.45 -7.29
N LYS A 223 -16.54 -10.64 -7.12
CA LYS A 223 -15.97 -11.84 -6.50
C LYS A 223 -15.68 -11.59 -5.02
N THR A 224 -15.89 -12.61 -4.21
CA THR A 224 -15.51 -12.63 -2.79
C THR A 224 -14.05 -13.03 -2.59
N GLU A 225 -13.48 -13.76 -3.54
CA GLU A 225 -12.17 -14.40 -3.45
C GLU A 225 -11.27 -14.03 -4.64
N PHE A 226 -9.96 -14.11 -4.42
CA PHE A 226 -8.98 -14.02 -5.50
C PHE A 226 -9.04 -15.26 -6.39
N SER A 227 -8.71 -15.09 -7.67
CA SER A 227 -8.47 -16.21 -8.58
C SER A 227 -7.26 -17.02 -8.13
N MET A 228 -7.15 -18.24 -8.67
CA MET A 228 -5.86 -18.96 -8.65
C MET A 228 -4.78 -18.07 -9.25
N GLU A 229 -3.61 -18.10 -8.64
CA GLU A 229 -2.48 -17.32 -9.11
C GLU A 229 -1.97 -17.80 -10.47
N GLU A 230 -1.53 -16.84 -11.28
CA GLU A 230 -0.89 -17.08 -12.57
C GLU A 230 0.58 -16.68 -12.47
N SER A 231 1.47 -17.43 -13.13
CA SER A 231 2.87 -17.05 -13.27
C SER A 231 3.04 -16.17 -14.50
N ALA A 232 3.71 -15.03 -14.34
CA ALA A 232 4.08 -14.14 -15.46
C ALA A 232 5.31 -14.66 -16.23
#